data_AF-A0A915CR17-F1
#
_entry.id   AF-A0A915CR17-F1
#
_cell.length_a   1.000
_cell.length_b   1.000
_cell.length_c   1.000
_cell.angle_alpha   90.00
_cell.angle_beta   90.00
_cell.angle_gamma   90.00
#
_symmetry.space_group_name_H-M   'P 1'
#
loop_
_entity.id
_entity.type
_entity.pdbx_description
1 polymer ?
#
loop_
_entity_poly.entity_id
_entity_poly.type
_entity_poly.pdbx_seq_one_letter_code
_entity_poly.pdbx_strand_id
1 'polypeptide(L)'
;MEAKDGRAGNLGRATTFFDVDEDAQHAGFYVQVLEDANHEVPKFLQEILDSQKLADEEVLQRNHMRKLLTGDGPKEISEALPDVQLRPTLEKLLCLLGKIQYFAKASFLQLGEISEFGNLVDEYVACLKEKLPAVTITLKCHLLFVHVRNFMYQHLFWGLISEQSIEALHAMVNKDERRLAGLRNRSEILEKIMQYSFLRNVLFDMEIACEDEEELFQ
;
A
#
# COMPACT_ATOMS: atom_id res chain seq x y z
N MET A 1 25.82 -12.66 36.78
CA MET A 1 24.57 -12.45 37.53
C MET A 1 24.75 -11.18 38.34
N GLU A 2 23.67 -10.41 38.44
CA GLU A 2 23.51 -9.09 39.09
C GLU A 2 23.80 -7.84 38.24
N ALA A 3 22.69 -7.18 37.89
CA ALA A 3 22.59 -5.77 37.55
C ALA A 3 22.47 -4.93 38.85
N LYS A 4 22.82 -3.63 38.78
CA LYS A 4 21.93 -2.51 39.13
C LYS A 4 22.57 -1.13 38.90
N ASP A 5 21.86 -0.34 38.10
CA ASP A 5 21.49 1.08 38.26
C ASP A 5 22.54 2.18 38.53
N GLY A 6 22.66 3.06 37.53
CA GLY A 6 22.15 4.43 37.65
C GLY A 6 23.11 5.51 38.13
N ARG A 7 23.43 6.47 37.24
CA ARG A 7 23.62 7.89 37.59
C ARG A 7 23.45 8.80 36.37
N ALA A 8 22.50 9.71 36.49
CA ALA A 8 22.26 10.82 35.57
C ALA A 8 23.28 11.96 35.79
N GLY A 9 23.65 12.62 34.68
CA GLY A 9 24.03 14.03 34.63
C GLY A 9 25.51 14.38 34.80
N ASN A 10 26.21 14.61 33.68
CA ASN A 10 26.77 15.93 33.32
C ASN A 10 27.74 15.83 32.14
N LEU A 11 27.37 16.44 31.02
CA LEU A 11 28.18 17.37 30.20
C LEU A 11 27.30 17.79 29.02
N GLY A 12 26.82 19.04 29.04
CA GLY A 12 25.81 19.58 28.14
C GLY A 12 26.21 19.61 26.66
N ARG A 13 26.06 18.47 26.00
CA ARG A 13 25.73 18.37 24.58
C ARG A 13 24.47 17.53 24.47
N ALA A 14 23.43 18.07 23.83
CA ALA A 14 22.28 17.27 23.42
C ALA A 14 22.77 16.26 22.38
N THR A 15 23.20 15.07 22.82
CA THR A 15 23.29 13.92 21.93
C THR A 15 21.86 13.49 21.68
N THR A 16 21.37 13.76 20.48
CA THR A 16 20.10 13.26 19.99
C THR A 16 20.09 11.74 20.18
N PHE A 17 19.05 11.19 20.83
CA PHE A 17 18.80 9.74 20.91
C PHE A 17 18.39 9.14 19.56
N PHE A 18 18.65 9.87 18.47
CA PHE A 18 18.26 9.53 17.12
C PHE A 18 19.49 8.94 16.44
N ASP A 19 19.48 7.63 16.24
CA ASP A 19 20.45 6.93 15.43
C ASP A 19 19.93 6.88 13.99
N VAL A 20 20.68 7.40 13.03
CA VAL A 20 20.24 7.47 11.63
C VAL A 20 20.02 6.07 11.05
N ASP A 21 20.78 5.07 11.49
CA ASP A 21 20.70 3.71 10.95
C ASP A 21 19.49 2.93 11.52
N GLU A 22 19.05 3.25 12.75
CA GLU A 22 17.95 2.55 13.43
C GLU A 22 16.60 3.32 13.41
N ASP A 23 16.67 4.66 13.43
CA ASP A 23 15.52 5.55 13.66
C ASP A 23 15.08 6.33 12.41
N ALA A 24 15.76 6.19 11.27
CA ALA A 24 15.38 6.89 10.04
C ALA A 24 13.89 6.74 9.71
N GLN A 25 13.31 5.54 9.87
CA GLN A 25 11.89 5.26 9.65
C GLN A 25 10.93 6.12 10.50
N HIS A 26 11.41 6.66 11.61
CA HIS A 26 10.63 7.51 12.52
C HIS A 26 10.84 9.01 12.27
N ALA A 27 11.71 9.40 11.33
CA ALA A 27 12.04 10.80 11.04
C ALA A 27 10.80 11.66 10.74
N GLY A 28 9.84 11.13 9.96
CA GLY A 28 8.58 11.84 9.67
C GLY A 28 7.75 12.12 10.92
N PHE A 29 7.71 11.19 11.88
CA PHE A 29 7.02 11.38 13.15
C PHE A 29 7.71 12.46 14.00
N TYR A 30 9.05 12.47 14.06
CA TYR A 30 9.79 13.50 14.80
C TYR A 30 9.66 14.90 14.18
N VAL A 31 9.66 15.01 12.84
CA VAL A 31 9.40 16.28 12.14
C VAL A 31 8.01 16.80 12.51
N GLN A 32 6.98 15.95 12.43
CA GLN A 32 5.61 16.34 12.74
C GLN A 32 5.45 16.77 14.21
N VAL A 33 6.05 16.05 15.16
CA VAL A 33 6.03 16.43 16.58
C VAL A 33 6.69 17.79 16.82
N LEU A 34 7.78 18.10 16.11
CA LEU A 34 8.48 19.38 16.22
C LEU A 34 7.69 20.53 15.60
N GLU A 35 7.06 20.30 14.44
CA GLU A 35 6.17 21.27 13.79
C GLU A 35 4.94 21.57 14.63
N ASP A 36 4.29 20.54 15.19
CA ASP A 36 3.12 20.67 16.07
C ASP A 36 3.47 21.41 17.37
N ALA A 37 4.71 21.27 17.84
CA ALA A 37 5.24 22.01 18.98
C ALA A 37 5.79 23.41 18.61
N ASN A 38 5.65 23.84 17.35
CA ASN A 38 6.14 25.11 16.79
C ASN A 38 7.65 25.33 17.00
N HIS A 39 8.43 24.25 16.95
CA HIS A 39 9.88 24.25 17.01
C HIS A 39 10.50 24.15 15.60
N GLU A 40 11.70 24.72 15.45
CA GLU A 40 12.44 24.65 14.19
C GLU A 40 12.93 23.22 13.94
N VAL A 41 12.56 22.65 12.80
CA VAL A 41 12.94 21.29 12.40
C VAL A 41 14.42 21.24 12.02
N PRO A 42 15.24 20.40 12.66
CA PRO A 42 16.64 20.23 12.29
C PRO A 42 16.81 19.72 10.85
N LYS A 43 17.70 20.36 10.09
CA LYS A 43 17.95 20.04 8.67
C LYS A 43 18.24 18.56 8.40
N PHE A 44 18.95 17.87 9.29
CA PHE A 44 19.27 16.45 9.11
C PHE A 44 18.01 15.56 9.12
N LEU A 45 16.98 15.89 9.90
CA LEU A 45 15.69 15.17 9.86
C LEU A 45 14.93 15.46 8.57
N GLN A 46 15.01 16.70 8.08
CA GLN A 46 14.44 17.09 6.80
C GLN A 46 15.13 16.35 5.64
N GLU A 47 16.46 16.25 5.67
CA GLU A 47 17.26 15.53 4.66
C GLU A 47 16.97 14.02 4.67
N ILE A 48 16.77 13.41 5.85
CA ILE A 48 16.34 12.02 5.97
C ILE A 48 14.92 11.84 5.42
N LEU A 49 14.00 12.75 5.75
CA LEU A 49 12.64 12.73 5.24
C LEU A 49 12.61 12.92 3.72
N ASP A 50 13.43 13.79 3.16
CA ASP A 50 13.50 14.03 1.72
C ASP A 50 14.18 12.86 0.98
N SER A 51 15.17 12.21 1.61
CA SER A 51 15.77 10.96 1.13
C SER A 51 14.79 9.79 1.20
N GLN A 52 13.93 9.76 2.22
CA GLN A 52 12.82 8.82 2.32
C GLN A 52 11.70 9.15 1.35
N LYS A 53 11.41 10.42 1.06
CA LYS A 53 10.44 10.81 0.03
C LYS A 53 10.88 10.41 -1.36
N LEU A 54 12.18 10.41 -1.64
CA LEU A 54 12.75 9.82 -2.86
C LEU A 54 12.60 8.29 -2.89
N ALA A 55 12.56 7.62 -1.74
CA ALA A 55 12.18 6.21 -1.61
C ALA A 55 10.65 6.00 -1.58
N ASP A 56 9.85 7.00 -1.18
CA ASP A 56 8.39 6.99 -1.18
C ASP A 56 7.79 7.44 -2.52
N GLU A 57 8.55 8.07 -3.41
CA GLU A 57 8.22 8.12 -4.85
C GLU A 57 8.22 6.71 -5.48
N GLU A 58 8.79 5.73 -4.77
CA GLU A 58 8.66 4.29 -5.02
C GLU A 58 7.41 3.67 -4.35
N VAL A 59 6.58 4.45 -3.62
CA VAL A 59 5.19 4.10 -3.32
C VAL A 59 4.36 4.43 -4.56
N LEU A 60 4.54 3.58 -5.57
CA LEU A 60 3.67 3.51 -6.73
C LEU A 60 2.25 3.24 -6.22
N GLN A 61 1.48 4.30 -5.95
CA GLN A 61 0.14 4.16 -5.40
C GLN A 61 -0.64 3.16 -6.25
N ARG A 62 -1.32 2.21 -5.62
CA ARG A 62 -2.02 1.09 -6.27
C ARG A 62 -2.99 1.53 -7.38
N ASN A 63 -3.50 2.77 -7.29
CA ASN A 63 -4.29 3.42 -8.33
C ASN A 63 -3.49 3.78 -9.60
N HIS A 64 -2.20 4.14 -9.46
CA HIS A 64 -1.27 4.29 -10.57
C HIS A 64 -0.95 2.94 -11.22
N MET A 65 -0.71 1.87 -10.44
CA MET A 65 -0.46 0.53 -11.00
C MET A 65 -1.60 0.04 -11.92
N ARG A 66 -2.85 0.25 -11.52
CA ARG A 66 -3.99 -0.14 -12.35
C ARG A 66 -4.07 0.68 -13.62
N LYS A 67 -3.78 1.99 -13.57
CA LYS A 67 -3.72 2.85 -14.77
C LYS A 67 -2.58 2.45 -15.70
N LEU A 68 -1.41 2.15 -15.14
CA LEU A 68 -0.19 1.75 -15.86
C LEU A 68 -0.34 0.45 -16.66
N LEU A 69 -1.21 -0.46 -16.20
CA LEU A 69 -1.46 -1.75 -16.86
C LEU A 69 -2.73 -1.77 -17.72
N THR A 70 -3.36 -0.61 -17.94
CA THR A 70 -4.58 -0.47 -18.76
C THR A 70 -4.41 0.58 -19.86
N GLY A 71 -5.23 0.49 -20.91
CA GLY A 71 -5.17 1.45 -22.03
C GLY A 71 -3.80 1.45 -22.71
N ASP A 72 -3.23 2.64 -22.91
CA ASP A 72 -1.92 2.85 -23.55
C ASP A 72 -0.73 2.64 -22.59
N GLY A 73 -0.96 2.42 -21.30
CA GLY A 73 0.10 2.30 -20.28
C GLY A 73 1.18 1.26 -20.59
N PRO A 74 0.85 0.02 -20.99
CA PRO A 74 1.83 -0.98 -21.40
C PRO A 74 2.78 -0.52 -22.52
N LYS A 75 2.27 0.28 -23.46
CA LYS A 75 3.02 0.82 -24.58
C LYS A 75 3.91 1.98 -24.14
N GLU A 76 3.38 2.91 -23.34
CA GLU A 76 4.17 4.01 -22.79
C GLU A 76 5.36 3.51 -21.95
N ILE A 77 5.14 2.47 -21.13
CA ILE A 77 6.20 1.84 -20.32
C ILE A 77 7.23 1.14 -21.21
N SER A 78 6.80 0.44 -22.26
CA SER A 78 7.72 -0.25 -23.15
C SER A 78 8.56 0.73 -23.99
N GLU A 79 7.96 1.84 -24.43
CA GLU A 79 8.64 2.89 -25.20
C GLU A 79 9.70 3.64 -24.39
N ALA A 80 9.51 3.75 -23.07
CA ALA A 80 10.48 4.32 -22.14
C ALA A 80 11.76 3.47 -21.98
N LEU A 81 11.75 2.18 -22.38
CA LEU A 81 12.94 1.34 -22.28
C LEU A 81 14.01 1.69 -23.32
N PRO A 82 15.29 1.71 -22.94
CA PRO A 82 16.39 1.96 -23.88
C PRO A 82 16.59 0.81 -24.89
N ASP A 83 16.26 -0.43 -24.53
CA ASP A 83 16.40 -1.59 -25.42
C ASP A 83 15.18 -1.76 -26.33
N VAL A 84 15.34 -1.37 -27.60
CA VAL A 84 14.30 -1.44 -28.64
C VAL A 84 13.86 -2.88 -28.95
N GLN A 85 14.74 -3.87 -28.79
CA GLN A 85 14.43 -5.27 -29.10
C GLN A 85 13.53 -5.91 -28.05
N LEU A 86 13.62 -5.44 -26.79
CA LEU A 86 12.81 -5.94 -25.69
C LEU A 86 11.42 -5.30 -25.60
N ARG A 87 11.21 -4.12 -26.20
CA ARG A 87 9.94 -3.38 -26.08
C ARG A 87 8.71 -4.21 -26.47
N PRO A 88 8.67 -4.93 -27.61
CA PRO A 88 7.48 -5.69 -28.00
C PRO A 88 7.19 -6.84 -27.03
N THR A 89 8.25 -7.45 -26.48
CA THR A 89 8.12 -8.51 -25.47
C THR A 89 7.58 -7.94 -24.17
N LEU A 90 8.13 -6.81 -23.71
CA LEU A 90 7.69 -6.18 -22.47
C LEU A 90 6.24 -5.69 -22.58
N GLU A 91 5.88 -5.02 -23.67
CA GLU A 91 4.51 -4.55 -23.91
C GLU A 91 3.51 -5.72 -23.87
N LYS A 92 3.86 -6.84 -24.52
CA LYS A 92 3.04 -8.06 -24.47
C LYS A 92 2.88 -8.58 -23.03
N LEU A 93 3.98 -8.67 -22.28
CA LEU A 93 3.95 -9.14 -20.88
C LEU A 93 3.11 -8.20 -20.00
N LEU A 94 3.27 -6.87 -20.14
CA LEU A 94 2.49 -5.89 -19.39
C LEU A 94 0.99 -5.95 -19.73
N CYS A 95 0.64 -6.12 -21.01
CA CYS A 95 -0.74 -6.34 -21.44
C CYS A 95 -1.35 -7.60 -20.81
N LEU A 96 -0.60 -8.72 -20.82
CA LEU A 96 -1.04 -9.96 -20.20
C LEU A 96 -1.22 -9.80 -18.69
N LEU A 97 -0.29 -9.10 -18.02
CA LEU A 97 -0.39 -8.83 -16.59
C LEU A 97 -1.63 -7.98 -16.25
N GLY A 98 -1.95 -6.96 -17.06
CA GLY A 98 -3.18 -6.17 -16.91
C GLY A 98 -4.45 -7.01 -17.04
N LYS A 99 -4.49 -7.95 -18.00
CA LYS A 99 -5.59 -8.91 -18.14
C LYS A 99 -5.68 -9.87 -16.94
N ILE A 100 -4.56 -10.37 -16.44
CA ILE A 100 -4.51 -11.21 -15.24
C ILE A 100 -5.03 -10.44 -14.02
N GLN A 101 -4.64 -9.17 -13.87
CA GLN A 101 -5.06 -8.31 -12.76
C GLN A 101 -6.58 -8.11 -12.71
N TYR A 102 -7.26 -8.10 -13.85
CA TYR A 102 -8.73 -7.97 -13.90
C TYR A 102 -9.45 -9.00 -13.01
N PHE A 103 -8.92 -10.22 -12.93
CA PHE A 103 -9.52 -11.28 -12.12
C PHE A 103 -9.36 -11.04 -10.62
N ALA A 104 -8.47 -10.15 -10.17
CA ALA A 104 -8.28 -9.78 -8.77
C ALA A 104 -9.39 -8.86 -8.22
N LYS A 105 -10.50 -8.70 -8.95
CA LYS A 105 -11.71 -8.02 -8.49
C LYS A 105 -12.27 -8.66 -7.21
N ALA A 106 -12.84 -7.84 -6.35
CA ALA A 106 -13.53 -8.27 -5.14
C ALA A 106 -14.93 -8.84 -5.49
N SER A 107 -14.96 -9.97 -6.18
CA SER A 107 -16.20 -10.69 -6.51
C SER A 107 -15.96 -12.20 -6.57
N PHE A 108 -17.04 -12.96 -6.58
CA PHE A 108 -17.00 -14.36 -7.01
C PHE A 108 -16.75 -14.42 -8.53
N LEU A 109 -16.10 -15.50 -8.94
CA LEU A 109 -15.70 -15.80 -10.31
C LEU A 109 -16.39 -17.07 -10.78
N GLN A 110 -16.73 -17.10 -12.07
CA GLN A 110 -17.25 -18.28 -12.73
C GLN A 110 -16.13 -19.21 -13.17
N LEU A 111 -16.41 -20.51 -13.32
CA LEU A 111 -15.41 -21.48 -13.79
C LEU A 111 -14.83 -21.13 -15.16
N GLY A 112 -15.61 -20.49 -16.03
CA GLY A 112 -15.13 -19.98 -17.32
C GLY A 112 -14.09 -18.87 -17.15
N GLU A 113 -14.33 -17.93 -16.22
CA GLU A 113 -13.38 -16.86 -15.89
C GLU A 113 -12.08 -17.43 -15.29
N ILE A 114 -12.17 -18.48 -14.46
CA ILE A 114 -10.99 -19.14 -13.88
C ILE A 114 -10.16 -19.87 -14.95
N SER A 115 -10.84 -20.49 -15.93
CA SER A 115 -10.17 -21.11 -17.09
C SER A 115 -9.44 -20.06 -17.95
N GLU A 116 -10.09 -18.92 -18.21
CA GLU A 116 -9.49 -17.80 -18.94
C GLU A 116 -8.26 -17.24 -18.21
N PHE A 117 -8.36 -17.02 -16.90
CA PHE A 117 -7.22 -16.64 -16.06
C PHE A 117 -6.06 -17.63 -16.22
N GLY A 118 -6.35 -18.94 -16.20
CA GLY A 118 -5.35 -19.99 -16.39
C GLY A 118 -4.61 -19.87 -17.72
N ASN A 119 -5.35 -19.69 -18.82
CA ASN A 119 -4.79 -19.53 -20.15
C ASN A 119 -3.88 -18.29 -20.25
N LEU A 120 -4.28 -17.17 -19.63
CA LEU A 120 -3.48 -15.94 -19.60
C LEU A 120 -2.17 -16.12 -18.82
N VAL A 121 -2.22 -16.82 -17.68
CA VAL A 121 -1.01 -17.17 -16.90
C VAL A 121 -0.10 -18.08 -17.71
N ASP A 122 -0.65 -19.10 -18.39
CA ASP A 122 0.13 -20.03 -19.20
C ASP A 122 0.82 -19.32 -20.37
N GLU A 123 0.13 -18.37 -21.04
CA GLU A 123 0.71 -17.52 -22.07
C GLU A 123 1.82 -16.61 -21.51
N TYR A 124 1.59 -15.99 -20.36
CA TYR A 124 2.57 -15.12 -19.69
C TYR A 124 3.86 -15.90 -19.37
N VAL A 125 3.72 -17.08 -18.77
CA VAL A 125 4.85 -17.95 -18.42
C VAL A 125 5.58 -18.47 -19.66
N ALA A 126 4.85 -18.85 -20.71
CA ALA A 126 5.46 -19.26 -21.98
C ALA A 126 6.31 -18.13 -22.59
N CYS A 127 5.77 -16.90 -22.59
CA CYS A 127 6.48 -15.73 -23.09
C CYS A 127 7.75 -15.43 -22.28
N LEU A 128 7.70 -15.51 -20.95
CA LEU A 128 8.88 -15.37 -20.10
C LEU A 128 9.95 -16.42 -20.40
N LYS A 129 9.56 -17.70 -20.50
CA LYS A 129 10.51 -18.79 -20.78
C LYS A 129 11.18 -18.66 -22.14
N GLU A 130 10.44 -18.22 -23.15
CA GLU A 130 10.96 -18.10 -24.51
C GLU A 130 11.85 -16.86 -24.68
N LYS A 131 11.42 -15.71 -24.16
CA LYS A 131 12.04 -14.41 -24.45
C LYS A 131 13.00 -13.93 -23.36
N LEU A 132 12.82 -14.38 -22.11
CA LEU A 132 13.59 -13.95 -20.93
C LEU A 132 13.99 -15.16 -20.06
N PRO A 133 14.70 -16.17 -20.61
CA PRO A 133 15.00 -17.42 -19.89
C PRO A 133 15.90 -17.23 -18.65
N ALA A 134 16.65 -16.13 -18.59
CA ALA A 134 17.54 -15.80 -17.47
C ALA A 134 16.83 -15.09 -16.31
N VAL A 135 15.55 -14.73 -16.46
CA VAL A 135 14.81 -14.00 -15.41
C VAL A 135 14.49 -14.91 -14.23
N THR A 136 14.82 -14.44 -13.03
CA THR A 136 14.40 -15.08 -11.78
C THR A 136 12.98 -14.66 -11.42
N ILE A 137 12.17 -15.61 -10.95
CA ILE A 137 10.81 -15.31 -10.49
C ILE A 137 10.81 -14.89 -9.03
N THR A 138 10.02 -13.86 -8.71
CA THR A 138 9.78 -13.48 -7.31
C THR A 138 8.79 -14.44 -6.65
N LEU A 139 8.73 -14.43 -5.31
CA LEU A 139 7.73 -15.20 -4.58
C LEU A 139 6.29 -14.84 -4.98
N LYS A 140 6.00 -13.55 -5.19
CA LYS A 140 4.68 -13.08 -5.64
C LYS A 140 4.31 -13.67 -7.01
N CYS A 141 5.24 -13.68 -7.96
CA CYS A 141 5.06 -14.31 -9.25
C CYS A 141 4.84 -15.84 -9.11
N HIS A 142 5.60 -16.51 -8.26
CA HIS A 142 5.41 -17.95 -8.01
C HIS A 142 4.02 -18.27 -7.47
N LEU A 143 3.54 -17.50 -6.47
CA LEU A 143 2.19 -17.63 -5.94
C LEU A 143 1.14 -17.47 -7.04
N LEU A 144 1.27 -16.42 -7.85
CA LEU A 144 0.35 -16.13 -8.96
C LEU A 144 0.32 -17.25 -10.01
N PHE A 145 1.48 -17.75 -10.42
CA PHE A 145 1.57 -18.69 -11.54
C PHE A 145 1.22 -20.13 -11.14
N VAL A 146 1.47 -20.51 -9.88
CA VAL A 146 1.37 -21.90 -9.43
C VAL A 146 0.15 -22.15 -8.56
N HIS A 147 -0.14 -21.24 -7.62
CA HIS A 147 -1.06 -21.54 -6.52
C HIS A 147 -2.44 -20.89 -6.69
N VAL A 148 -2.49 -19.68 -7.26
CA VAL A 148 -3.73 -18.91 -7.37
C VAL A 148 -4.81 -19.65 -8.16
N ARG A 149 -4.47 -20.32 -9.27
CA ARG A 149 -5.46 -21.06 -10.07
C ARG A 149 -6.15 -22.15 -9.25
N ASN A 150 -5.39 -22.93 -8.48
CA ASN A 150 -5.95 -23.97 -7.62
C ASN A 150 -6.81 -23.38 -6.51
N PHE A 151 -6.36 -22.28 -5.90
CA PHE A 151 -7.15 -21.55 -4.92
C PHE A 151 -8.48 -21.08 -5.50
N MET A 152 -8.47 -20.49 -6.71
CA MET A 152 -9.67 -20.03 -7.40
C MET A 152 -10.64 -21.17 -7.68
N TYR A 153 -10.18 -22.36 -8.08
CA TYR A 153 -11.07 -23.51 -8.28
C TYR A 153 -11.71 -24.00 -6.98
N GLN A 154 -11.03 -23.88 -5.85
CA GLN A 154 -11.54 -24.30 -4.55
C GLN A 154 -12.52 -23.29 -3.94
N HIS A 155 -12.26 -22.00 -4.12
CA HIS A 155 -12.98 -20.94 -3.41
C HIS A 155 -13.83 -20.03 -4.30
N LEU A 156 -13.64 -20.07 -5.63
CA LEU A 156 -14.32 -19.23 -6.61
C LEU A 156 -14.09 -17.72 -6.43
N PHE A 157 -13.06 -17.33 -5.68
CA PHE A 157 -12.61 -15.95 -5.54
C PHE A 157 -11.13 -15.94 -5.17
N TRP A 158 -10.52 -14.77 -5.17
CA TRP A 158 -9.21 -14.50 -4.54
C TRP A 158 -9.04 -13.01 -4.22
N GLY A 159 -9.69 -12.11 -4.96
CA GLY A 159 -9.71 -10.69 -4.63
C GLY A 159 -10.47 -10.34 -3.34
N LEU A 160 -11.40 -11.20 -2.90
CA LEU A 160 -12.18 -10.98 -1.68
C LEU A 160 -11.35 -11.08 -0.38
N ILE A 161 -10.22 -11.78 -0.41
CA ILE A 161 -9.29 -11.88 0.73
C ILE A 161 -8.20 -10.80 0.69
N SER A 162 -8.32 -9.84 -0.23
CA SER A 162 -7.34 -8.77 -0.32
C SER A 162 -7.40 -7.84 0.90
N GLU A 163 -6.24 -7.35 1.33
CA GLU A 163 -6.10 -6.39 2.44
C GLU A 163 -6.59 -4.98 2.08
N GLN A 164 -7.21 -4.80 0.90
CA GLN A 164 -7.66 -3.50 0.43
C GLN A 164 -8.76 -2.87 1.28
N SER A 165 -9.65 -3.68 1.83
CA SER A 165 -10.65 -3.20 2.77
C SER A 165 -10.02 -2.69 4.07
N ILE A 166 -8.94 -3.34 4.53
CA ILE A 166 -8.18 -2.95 5.71
C ILE A 166 -7.43 -1.63 5.45
N GLU A 167 -6.76 -1.50 4.30
CA GLU A 167 -6.10 -0.25 3.89
C GLU A 167 -7.10 0.93 3.80
N ALA A 168 -8.28 0.70 3.23
CA ALA A 168 -9.34 1.69 3.17
C ALA A 168 -9.83 2.09 4.57
N LEU A 169 -10.03 1.12 5.46
CA LEU A 169 -10.39 1.37 6.85
C LEU A 169 -9.31 2.18 7.58
N HIS A 170 -8.03 1.86 7.40
CA HIS A 170 -6.93 2.65 7.96
C HIS A 170 -6.97 4.10 7.50
N ALA A 171 -7.23 4.37 6.22
CA ALA A 171 -7.37 5.73 5.72
C ALA A 171 -8.54 6.49 6.36
N MET A 172 -9.67 5.82 6.59
CA MET A 172 -10.82 6.39 7.30
C MET A 172 -10.49 6.71 8.77
N VAL A 173 -9.85 5.77 9.47
CA VAL A 173 -9.42 5.97 10.86
C VAL A 173 -8.48 7.17 10.96
N ASN A 174 -7.48 7.27 10.07
CA ASN A 174 -6.55 8.40 10.05
C ASN A 174 -7.27 9.74 9.78
N LYS A 175 -8.33 9.74 8.97
CA LYS A 175 -9.16 10.94 8.73
C LYS A 175 -9.89 11.36 10.00
N ASP A 176 -10.47 10.41 10.73
CA ASP A 176 -11.19 10.69 11.97
C ASP A 176 -10.24 11.11 13.10
N GLU A 177 -9.05 10.50 13.20
CA GLU A 177 -8.02 10.93 14.16
C GLU A 177 -7.63 12.40 13.95
N ARG A 178 -7.44 12.83 12.69
CA ARG A 178 -7.16 14.24 12.37
C ARG A 178 -8.32 15.15 12.73
N ARG A 179 -9.57 14.73 12.46
CA ARG A 179 -10.78 15.49 12.83
C ARG A 179 -10.90 15.65 14.35
N LEU A 180 -10.48 14.63 15.10
CA LEU A 180 -10.56 14.57 16.56
C LEU A 180 -9.28 15.02 17.26
N ALA A 181 -8.29 15.53 16.52
CA ALA A 181 -6.98 15.93 17.08
C ALA A 181 -7.07 17.00 18.18
N GLY A 182 -8.17 17.76 18.21
CA GLY A 182 -8.46 18.73 19.27
C GLY A 182 -8.80 18.09 20.63
N LEU A 183 -9.14 16.80 20.67
CA LEU A 183 -9.37 16.06 21.91
C LEU A 183 -8.03 15.67 22.52
N ARG A 184 -7.81 15.99 23.80
CA ARG A 184 -6.54 15.70 24.50
C ARG A 184 -6.44 14.25 25.00
N ASN A 185 -7.55 13.52 25.03
CA ASN A 185 -7.62 12.19 25.60
C ASN A 185 -7.68 11.12 24.50
N ARG A 186 -6.66 10.28 24.43
CA ARG A 186 -6.57 9.20 23.44
C ARG A 186 -7.71 8.19 23.55
N SER A 187 -8.16 7.87 24.77
CA SER A 187 -9.28 6.95 24.97
C SER A 187 -10.58 7.52 24.41
N GLU A 188 -10.78 8.83 24.55
CA GLU A 188 -11.95 9.53 24.01
C GLU A 188 -11.92 9.60 22.48
N ILE A 189 -10.74 9.83 21.89
CA ILE A 189 -10.54 9.77 20.43
C ILE A 189 -10.92 8.37 19.91
N LEU A 190 -10.40 7.32 20.54
CA LEU A 190 -10.67 5.93 20.12
C LEU A 190 -12.15 5.58 20.26
N GLU A 191 -12.79 5.98 21.35
CA GLU A 191 -14.22 5.77 21.56
C GLU A 191 -15.05 6.43 20.44
N LYS A 192 -14.72 7.68 20.08
CA LYS A 192 -15.38 8.42 19.01
C LYS A 192 -15.16 7.79 17.63
N ILE A 193 -13.94 7.36 17.32
CA ILE A 193 -13.63 6.65 16.07
C ILE A 193 -14.45 5.37 15.95
N MET A 194 -14.56 4.59 17.04
CA MET A 194 -15.37 3.37 17.07
C MET A 194 -16.86 3.67 16.87
N GLN A 195 -17.38 4.73 17.53
CA GLN A 195 -18.76 5.20 17.33
C GLN A 195 -19.01 5.60 15.88
N TYR A 196 -18.11 6.39 15.28
CA TYR A 196 -18.24 6.83 13.89
C TYR A 196 -18.16 5.66 12.90
N SER A 197 -17.27 4.71 13.14
CA SER A 197 -17.18 3.49 12.31
C SER A 197 -18.46 2.66 12.40
N PHE A 198 -19.04 2.51 13.59
CA PHE A 198 -20.29 1.79 13.76
C PHE A 198 -21.45 2.47 13.04
N LEU A 199 -21.59 3.80 13.20
CA LEU A 199 -22.66 4.56 12.56
C LEU A 199 -22.58 4.50 11.03
N ARG A 200 -21.37 4.63 10.45
CA ARG A 200 -21.17 4.49 9.00
C ARG A 200 -21.59 3.11 8.49
N ASN A 201 -21.28 2.04 9.22
CA ASN A 201 -21.72 0.69 8.85
C ASN A 201 -23.25 0.56 8.87
N VAL A 202 -23.91 1.07 9.92
CA VAL A 202 -25.37 1.04 10.02
C VAL A 202 -26.03 1.79 8.86
N LEU A 203 -25.52 2.97 8.50
CA LEU A 203 -26.06 3.76 7.40
C LEU A 203 -25.87 3.07 6.05
N PHE A 204 -24.70 2.47 5.85
CA PHE A 204 -24.41 1.69 4.65
C PHE A 204 -25.39 0.51 4.51
N ASP A 205 -25.62 -0.24 5.58
CA ASP A 205 -26.56 -1.37 5.59
C ASP A 205 -28.02 -0.95 5.38
N MET A 206 -28.37 0.29 5.77
CA MET A 206 -29.68 0.87 5.54
C MET A 206 -29.86 1.48 4.13
N GLU A 207 -28.83 1.40 3.27
CA GLU A 207 -28.78 2.03 1.94
C GLU A 207 -29.04 3.56 1.98
N ILE A 208 -28.79 4.20 3.12
CA ILE A 208 -28.94 5.65 3.27
C ILE A 208 -27.67 6.30 2.72
N ALA A 209 -27.73 6.76 1.47
CA ALA A 209 -26.70 7.61 0.92
C ALA A 209 -26.72 8.96 1.66
N CYS A 210 -25.75 9.16 2.55
CA CYS A 210 -25.57 10.45 3.22
C CYS A 210 -24.82 11.35 2.25
N GLU A 211 -25.52 12.31 1.64
CA GLU A 211 -24.94 13.24 0.66
C GLU A 211 -23.93 14.20 1.31
N ASP A 212 -24.00 14.41 2.62
CA ASP A 212 -23.06 15.21 3.40
C ASP A 212 -22.66 14.51 4.72
N GLU A 213 -21.43 14.01 4.79
CA GLU A 213 -20.84 13.40 6.01
C GLU A 213 -20.88 14.34 7.23
N GLU A 214 -21.01 15.66 7.04
CA GLU A 214 -20.94 16.66 8.10
C GLU A 214 -22.23 16.79 8.93
N GLU A 215 -23.40 16.46 8.37
CA GLU A 215 -24.67 16.48 9.11
C GLU A 215 -24.81 15.31 10.09
N LEU A 216 -24.04 14.23 9.90
CA LEU A 216 -24.15 13.04 10.72
C LEU A 216 -23.55 13.20 12.14
N PHE A 217 -22.79 14.26 12.37
CA PHE A 217 -21.93 14.42 13.55
C PHE A 217 -22.10 15.77 14.28
N GLN A 218 -23.16 16.53 13.98
CA GLN A 218 -23.66 17.62 14.84
C GLN A 218 -24.58 17.07 15.92
#